data_AF-A0A5B0PD69-F1
#
_entry.id   AF-A0A5B0PD69-F1
#
_cell.length_a   1.000
_cell.length_b   1.000
_cell.length_c   1.000
_cell.angle_alpha   90.00
_cell.angle_beta   90.00
_cell.angle_gamma   90.00
#
_symmetry.space_group_name_H-M   'P 1'
#
loop_
_entity.id
_entity.type
_entity.pdbx_description
1 polymer ?
#
loop_
_entity_poly.entity_id
_entity_poly.type
_entity_poly.pdbx_seq_one_letter_code
_entity_poly.pdbx_strand_id
1 'polypeptide(L)'
;MFVTIGSDDCRFKGPNGAKNHEEDLSSCTKDGLMMNIVRAEGNKVVNKTPNARLLQSKYGYSVQYLTNLAWECQKKYGVQKEGETSFPPPTSMHSDCIFSIPVCDCTLPEVKRLRKKKKGTVKACRIGAGLPI
;
A
#
# COMPACT_ATOMS: atom_id res chain seq x y z
N MET A 1 -6.19 5.49 4.18
CA MET A 1 -4.81 5.05 3.83
C MET A 1 -4.91 3.89 2.87
N PHE A 2 -3.91 3.66 2.04
CA PHE A 2 -3.86 2.54 1.13
C PHE A 2 -2.41 2.15 0.83
N VAL A 3 -2.20 0.91 0.37
CA VAL A 3 -0.90 0.43 -0.07
C VAL A 3 -0.68 0.80 -1.53
N THR A 4 0.53 1.23 -1.89
CA THR A 4 0.99 1.22 -3.28
C THR A 4 2.10 0.20 -3.45
N ILE A 5 2.03 -0.57 -4.53
CA ILE A 5 3.05 -1.55 -4.92
C ILE A 5 3.61 -1.14 -6.28
N GLY A 6 4.93 -1.05 -6.40
CA GLY A 6 5.60 -0.66 -7.64
C GLY A 6 5.25 0.75 -8.11
N SER A 7 4.86 1.66 -7.19
CA SER A 7 4.62 3.05 -7.56
C SER A 7 5.91 3.80 -7.87
N ASP A 8 6.95 3.53 -7.10
CA ASP A 8 8.28 4.14 -7.21
C ASP A 8 9.34 3.04 -7.33
N ASP A 9 10.55 3.41 -7.76
CA ASP A 9 11.69 2.48 -7.81
C ASP A 9 12.43 2.41 -6.47
N CYS A 10 13.06 1.27 -6.19
CA CYS A 10 13.91 1.05 -5.01
C CYS A 10 15.31 1.65 -5.17
N ARG A 11 15.41 2.99 -5.17
CA ARG A 11 16.68 3.73 -5.40
C ARG A 11 17.02 4.75 -4.31
N PHE A 12 16.33 4.68 -3.17
CA PHE A 12 16.53 5.60 -2.05
C PHE A 12 17.57 5.06 -1.06
N LYS A 13 17.84 5.79 0.03
CA LYS A 13 18.93 5.48 0.97
C LYS A 13 18.55 4.50 2.10
N GLY A 14 17.29 4.06 2.15
CA GLY A 14 16.81 3.10 3.16
C GLY A 14 17.15 1.65 2.78
N PRO A 15 16.82 0.70 3.66
CA PRO A 15 17.07 -0.72 3.42
C PRO A 15 16.53 -1.18 2.06
N ASN A 16 17.35 -1.90 1.30
CA ASN A 16 17.04 -2.38 -0.07
C ASN A 16 16.58 -1.28 -1.05
N GLY A 17 16.90 0.00 -0.80
CA GLY A 17 16.48 1.10 -1.66
C GLY A 17 15.16 1.76 -1.27
N ALA A 18 14.60 1.46 -0.09
CA ALA A 18 13.39 2.10 0.45
C ALA A 18 13.61 3.58 0.80
N LYS A 19 12.53 4.37 0.92
CA LYS A 19 12.63 5.76 1.40
C LYS A 19 13.13 5.78 2.85
N ASN A 20 13.84 6.84 3.23
CA ASN A 20 14.61 6.90 4.48
C ASN A 20 14.21 8.07 5.40
N HIS A 21 13.00 8.60 5.27
CA HIS A 21 12.50 9.63 6.19
C HIS A 21 11.65 9.01 7.30
N GLU A 22 11.65 9.62 8.49
CA GLU A 22 10.92 9.13 9.66
C GLU A 22 9.38 9.11 9.52
N GLU A 23 8.88 9.77 8.49
CA GLU A 23 7.46 9.87 8.16
C GLU A 23 7.09 9.03 6.92
N ASP A 24 8.07 8.39 6.29
CA ASP A 24 7.81 7.51 5.15
C ASP A 24 7.50 6.09 5.65
N LEU A 25 6.29 5.61 5.37
CA LEU A 25 5.96 4.19 5.50
C LEU A 25 6.30 3.50 4.19
N SER A 26 7.57 3.15 4.00
CA SER A 26 8.03 2.46 2.79
C SER A 26 8.95 1.29 3.10
N SER A 27 8.93 0.29 2.23
CA SER A 27 9.85 -0.84 2.23
C SER A 27 10.12 -1.29 0.80
N CYS A 28 11.32 -1.83 0.57
CA CYS A 28 11.67 -2.47 -0.68
C CYS A 28 11.94 -3.95 -0.43
N THR A 29 11.28 -4.79 -1.23
CA THR A 29 11.56 -6.23 -1.25
C THR A 29 12.94 -6.49 -1.86
N LYS A 30 13.47 -7.70 -1.66
CA LYS A 30 14.79 -8.09 -2.20
C LYS A 30 14.84 -8.11 -3.72
N ASP A 31 13.71 -8.37 -4.37
CA ASP A 31 13.50 -8.32 -5.82
C ASP A 31 13.25 -6.89 -6.36
N GLY A 32 13.35 -5.87 -5.51
CA GLY A 32 13.28 -4.46 -5.92
C GLY A 32 11.87 -3.92 -6.10
N LEU A 33 10.87 -4.52 -5.45
CA LEU A 33 9.50 -4.04 -5.46
C LEU A 33 9.27 -3.07 -4.29
N MET A 34 9.03 -1.80 -4.61
CA MET A 34 8.69 -0.78 -3.62
C MET A 34 7.26 -0.98 -3.14
N MET A 35 7.08 -1.03 -1.82
CA MET A 35 5.79 -1.03 -1.14
C MET A 35 5.70 0.19 -0.23
N ASN A 36 4.60 0.93 -0.30
CA ASN A 36 4.35 2.06 0.58
C ASN A 36 2.97 1.97 1.22
N ILE A 37 2.80 2.53 2.41
CA ILE A 37 1.49 2.86 2.97
C ILE A 37 1.34 4.38 2.92
N VAL A 38 0.35 4.86 2.17
CA VAL A 38 0.17 6.29 1.91
C VAL A 38 -1.27 6.74 2.17
N ARG A 39 -1.49 8.06 2.21
CA ARG A 39 -2.84 8.64 2.28
C ARG A 39 -3.28 9.14 0.91
N ALA A 40 -4.57 8.96 0.62
CA ALA A 40 -5.23 9.65 -0.47
C ALA A 40 -5.90 10.91 0.09
N GLU A 41 -5.66 12.06 -0.54
CA GLU A 41 -6.33 13.32 -0.26
C GLU A 41 -6.89 13.86 -1.58
N GLY A 42 -8.19 13.73 -1.77
CA GLY A 42 -8.83 13.96 -3.07
C GLY A 42 -8.24 13.05 -4.14
N ASN A 43 -7.54 13.61 -5.13
CA ASN A 43 -6.86 12.88 -6.21
C ASN A 43 -5.33 12.81 -6.04
N LYS A 44 -4.80 13.22 -4.88
CA LYS A 44 -3.36 13.31 -4.62
C LYS A 44 -2.93 12.27 -3.58
N VAL A 45 -1.68 11.82 -3.73
CA VAL A 45 -1.02 10.97 -2.72
C VAL A 45 -0.30 11.87 -1.73
N VAL A 46 -0.49 11.60 -0.44
CA VAL A 46 0.32 12.15 0.64
C VAL A 46 1.18 11.02 1.21
N ASN A 47 2.48 11.10 0.96
CA ASN A 47 3.44 10.06 1.35
C ASN A 47 3.80 10.12 2.84
N LYS A 48 3.79 11.33 3.43
CA LYS A 48 4.26 11.57 4.79
C LYS A 48 3.16 11.25 5.80
N THR A 49 3.47 10.36 6.73
CA THR A 49 2.62 10.03 7.87
C THR A 49 3.28 10.49 9.16
N PRO A 50 2.67 11.44 9.89
CA PRO A 50 3.16 11.85 11.19
C PRO A 50 3.35 10.63 12.10
N ASN A 51 4.47 10.57 12.81
CA ASN A 51 4.83 9.48 13.70
C ASN A 51 4.95 8.09 13.06
N ALA A 52 5.14 7.99 11.73
CA ALA A 52 5.31 6.70 11.04
C ALA A 52 6.37 5.80 11.68
N ARG A 53 7.50 6.38 12.12
CA ARG A 53 8.58 5.67 12.83
C ARG A 53 8.12 4.82 14.01
N LEU A 54 7.05 5.23 14.72
CA LEU A 54 6.55 4.51 15.90
C LEU A 54 6.00 3.12 15.56
N LEU A 55 5.55 2.90 14.32
CA LEU A 55 5.03 1.61 13.88
C LEU A 55 6.06 0.49 14.08
N GLN A 56 7.32 0.77 13.71
CA GLN A 56 8.41 -0.15 13.93
C GLN A 56 9.02 -0.01 15.33
N SER A 57 9.33 1.22 15.78
CA SER A 57 10.14 1.42 16.99
C SER A 57 9.38 1.15 18.29
N LYS A 58 8.05 1.33 18.29
CA LYS A 58 7.21 1.10 19.48
C LYS A 58 6.37 -0.16 19.36
N TYR A 59 5.81 -0.43 18.17
CA TYR A 59 4.87 -1.54 17.98
C TYR A 59 5.50 -2.77 17.29
N GLY A 60 6.74 -2.67 16.82
CA GLY A 60 7.46 -3.80 16.22
C GLY A 60 6.97 -4.20 14.81
N TYR A 61 6.03 -3.47 14.22
CA TYR A 61 5.49 -3.80 12.90
C TYR A 61 6.29 -3.13 11.79
N SER A 62 6.84 -3.95 10.90
CA SER A 62 7.49 -3.45 9.69
C SER A 62 6.47 -3.07 8.63
N VAL A 63 6.82 -2.08 7.80
CA VAL A 63 5.98 -1.68 6.66
C VAL A 63 5.77 -2.87 5.73
N GLN A 64 6.82 -3.63 5.44
CA GLN A 64 6.75 -4.81 4.56
C GLN A 64 5.77 -5.87 5.07
N TYR A 65 5.77 -6.13 6.38
CA TYR A 65 4.85 -7.08 7.00
C TYR A 65 3.38 -6.64 6.79
N LEU A 66 3.07 -5.38 7.09
CA LEU A 66 1.72 -4.84 6.95
C LEU A 66 1.26 -4.77 5.50
N THR A 67 2.12 -4.34 4.58
CA THR A 67 1.80 -4.29 3.15
C THR A 67 1.54 -5.69 2.59
N ASN A 68 2.30 -6.70 3.04
CA ASN A 68 2.08 -8.09 2.65
C ASN A 68 0.74 -8.62 3.18
N LEU A 69 0.39 -8.38 4.44
CA LEU A 69 -0.90 -8.77 5.00
C LEU A 69 -2.07 -8.19 4.18
N ALA A 70 -2.02 -6.90 3.86
CA ALA A 70 -3.03 -6.25 3.04
C ALA A 70 -3.08 -6.82 1.62
N TRP A 71 -1.92 -7.05 1.01
CA TRP A 71 -1.84 -7.55 -0.37
C TRP A 71 -2.38 -8.97 -0.49
N GLU A 72 -1.98 -9.87 0.40
CA GLU A 72 -2.46 -11.26 0.39
C GLU A 72 -3.95 -11.35 0.69
N CYS A 73 -4.46 -10.52 1.62
CA CYS A 73 -5.91 -10.39 1.85
C CYS A 73 -6.66 -9.97 0.57
N GLN A 74 -6.22 -8.88 -0.09
CA GLN A 74 -6.91 -8.40 -1.29
C GLN A 74 -6.76 -9.35 -2.48
N LYS A 75 -5.63 -10.07 -2.61
CA LYS A 75 -5.49 -11.13 -3.63
C LYS A 75 -6.51 -12.25 -3.43
N LYS A 76 -6.74 -12.65 -2.18
CA LYS A 76 -7.61 -13.79 -1.85
C LYS A 76 -9.10 -13.45 -1.98
N TYR A 77 -9.52 -12.28 -1.51
CA TYR A 77 -10.93 -11.91 -1.42
C TYR A 77 -11.36 -10.81 -2.39
N GLY A 78 -10.42 -10.25 -3.15
CA GLY A 78 -10.68 -9.17 -4.09
C GLY A 78 -10.77 -7.79 -3.43
N VAL A 79 -10.95 -6.79 -4.28
CA VAL A 79 -11.20 -5.40 -3.86
C VAL A 79 -12.61 -5.31 -3.27
N GLN A 80 -12.68 -4.86 -2.02
CA GLN A 80 -13.96 -4.61 -1.35
C GLN A 80 -14.53 -3.28 -1.81
N LYS A 81 -15.86 -3.21 -1.94
CA LYS A 81 -16.56 -1.96 -2.21
C LYS A 81 -16.94 -1.31 -0.89
N GLU A 82 -17.16 0.00 -0.93
CA GLU A 82 -17.67 0.71 0.24
C GLU A 82 -19.02 0.10 0.69
N GLY A 83 -19.12 -0.28 1.96
CA GLY A 83 -20.32 -0.92 2.52
C GLY A 83 -20.45 -2.42 2.29
N GLU A 84 -19.57 -3.05 1.50
CA GLU A 84 -19.57 -4.49 1.22
C GLU A 84 -18.23 -5.09 1.63
N THR A 85 -18.20 -5.87 2.72
CA THR A 85 -17.00 -6.64 3.11
C THR A 85 -17.29 -8.14 3.07
N SER A 86 -16.55 -8.87 2.24
CA SER A 86 -16.47 -10.32 2.23
C SER A 86 -15.31 -10.86 3.05
N PHE A 87 -14.51 -9.97 3.67
CA PHE A 87 -13.42 -10.38 4.54
C PHE A 87 -13.97 -11.08 5.80
N PRO A 88 -13.41 -12.23 6.19
CA PRO A 88 -13.82 -12.91 7.41
C PRO A 88 -13.52 -12.04 8.63
N PRO A 89 -14.39 -12.01 9.64
CA PRO A 89 -14.11 -11.28 10.87
C PRO A 89 -12.87 -11.87 11.56
N PRO A 90 -11.93 -11.02 12.05
CA PRO A 90 -10.75 -11.53 12.73
C PRO A 90 -11.12 -12.13 14.08
N THR A 91 -10.69 -13.37 14.30
CA THR A 91 -10.86 -14.11 15.56
C THR A 91 -9.58 -14.20 16.38
N SER A 92 -8.44 -13.89 15.77
CA SER A 92 -7.13 -13.82 16.42
C SER A 92 -6.17 -12.90 15.65
N MET A 93 -4.98 -12.66 16.20
CA MET A 93 -3.92 -11.92 15.50
C MET A 93 -3.38 -12.64 14.26
N HIS A 94 -3.69 -13.93 14.09
CA HIS A 94 -3.30 -14.74 12.93
C HIS A 94 -4.41 -14.89 11.89
N SER A 95 -5.56 -14.25 12.11
CA SER A 95 -6.66 -14.29 11.15
C SER A 95 -6.26 -13.66 9.81
N ASP A 96 -6.80 -14.23 8.74
CA ASP A 96 -6.79 -13.59 7.43
C ASP A 96 -7.31 -12.15 7.55
N CYS A 97 -6.78 -11.26 6.70
CA CYS A 97 -7.29 -9.89 6.60
C CYS A 97 -7.27 -9.08 7.91
N ILE A 98 -6.45 -9.44 8.91
CA ILE A 98 -6.27 -8.65 10.13
C ILE A 98 -5.80 -7.20 9.85
N PHE A 99 -5.14 -6.99 8.71
CA PHE A 99 -4.80 -5.68 8.19
C PHE A 99 -5.22 -5.59 6.72
N SER A 100 -6.44 -5.09 6.47
CA SER A 100 -7.14 -5.21 5.18
C SER A 100 -7.35 -3.88 4.45
N ILE A 101 -6.39 -2.96 4.53
CA ILE A 101 -6.49 -1.68 3.80
C ILE A 101 -6.37 -1.89 2.28
N PRO A 102 -6.96 -1.02 1.44
CA PRO A 102 -6.90 -1.17 -0.02
C PRO A 102 -5.46 -1.21 -0.57
N VAL A 103 -5.23 -2.00 -1.61
CA VAL A 103 -3.90 -2.19 -2.24
C VAL A 103 -3.94 -1.84 -3.72
N CYS A 104 -3.17 -0.81 -4.10
CA CYS A 104 -2.97 -0.44 -5.49
C CYS A 104 -1.67 -1.02 -6.05
N ASP A 105 -1.80 -2.10 -6.81
CA ASP A 105 -0.71 -2.63 -7.61
C ASP A 105 -0.51 -1.75 -8.87
N CYS A 106 0.51 -0.90 -8.82
CA CYS A 106 0.87 0.00 -9.91
C CYS A 106 1.61 -0.72 -11.06
N THR A 107 1.91 -2.01 -10.91
CA THR A 107 2.47 -2.84 -11.97
C THR A 107 1.40 -3.36 -12.93
N LEU A 108 0.13 -3.39 -12.50
CA LEU A 108 -1.00 -3.78 -13.34
C LEU A 108 -1.03 -2.95 -14.64
N PRO A 109 -1.26 -3.57 -15.82
CA PRO A 109 -1.17 -2.89 -17.11
C PRO A 109 -2.00 -1.61 -17.18
N GLU A 110 -3.23 -1.62 -16.69
CA GLU A 110 -4.13 -0.48 -16.75
C GLU A 110 -3.70 0.66 -15.81
N VAL A 111 -3.34 0.34 -14.56
CA VAL A 111 -2.83 1.35 -13.60
C VAL A 111 -1.53 1.96 -14.14
N LYS A 112 -0.60 1.13 -14.61
CA LYS A 112 0.67 1.57 -15.20
C LYS A 112 0.44 2.48 -16.41
N ARG A 113 -0.50 2.13 -17.30
CA ARG A 113 -0.88 2.94 -18.46
C ARG A 113 -1.44 4.30 -18.06
N LEU A 114 -2.32 4.34 -17.05
CA LEU A 114 -2.92 5.59 -16.55
C LEU A 114 -1.87 6.50 -15.90
N ARG A 115 -0.94 5.94 -15.12
CA ARG A 115 0.19 6.67 -14.53
C ARG A 115 1.15 7.22 -15.60
N LYS A 116 1.44 6.45 -16.66
CA LYS A 116 2.24 6.92 -17.81
C LYS A 116 1.58 8.10 -18.53
N LYS A 117 0.24 8.11 -18.61
CA LYS A 117 -0.56 9.27 -19.09
C LYS A 117 -0.66 10.41 -18.07
N LYS A 118 0.24 10.45 -17.08
CA LYS A 118 0.32 11.48 -16.03
C LYS A 118 -0.95 11.65 -15.20
N LYS A 119 -1.84 10.64 -15.16
CA LYS A 119 -2.89 10.63 -14.13
C LYS A 119 -2.20 10.41 -12.78
N GLY A 120 -2.55 11.23 -11.78
CA GLY A 120 -2.07 11.04 -10.41
C GLY A 120 -2.39 9.63 -9.90
N THR A 121 -1.52 9.08 -9.04
CA THR A 121 -1.59 7.68 -8.59
C THR A 121 -2.98 7.32 -8.04
N VAL A 122 -3.58 8.14 -7.19
CA VAL A 122 -4.94 7.88 -6.66
C VAL A 122 -5.96 7.70 -7.78
N LYS A 123 -5.97 8.61 -8.76
CA LYS A 123 -6.91 8.52 -9.91
C LYS A 123 -6.64 7.29 -10.77
N ALA A 124 -5.38 6.93 -10.97
CA ALA A 124 -5.00 5.72 -11.70
C ALA A 124 -5.46 4.45 -10.97
N CYS A 125 -5.34 4.42 -9.65
CA CYS A 125 -5.74 3.32 -8.78
C CYS A 125 -7.27 3.14 -8.74
N ARG A 126 -8.04 4.23 -8.60
CA ARG A 126 -9.52 4.19 -8.66
C ARG A 126 -10.03 3.60 -9.97
N ILE A 127 -9.49 4.05 -11.10
CA ILE A 127 -9.97 3.65 -12.43
C ILE A 127 -9.42 2.27 -12.83
N GLY A 128 -8.10 2.06 -12.67
CA GLY A 128 -7.42 0.89 -13.20
C GLY A 128 -7.42 -0.32 -12.28
N ALA A 129 -7.67 -0.11 -10.98
CA ALA A 129 -7.76 -1.19 -10.00
C ALA A 129 -9.10 -1.19 -9.22
N GLY A 130 -10.03 -0.28 -9.52
CA GLY A 130 -11.36 -0.26 -8.91
C GLY A 130 -11.38 0.07 -7.42
N LEU A 131 -10.34 0.74 -6.89
CA LEU A 131 -10.17 0.91 -5.45
C LEU A 131 -11.05 2.04 -4.87
N PRO A 132 -11.70 1.82 -3.71
CA PRO A 132 -12.47 2.84 -2.98
C PRO A 132 -11.55 3.66 -2.06
N ILE A 133 -10.60 4.38 -2.65
CA ILE A 133 -9.64 5.27 -1.94
C ILE A 133 -9.89 6.72 -2.32
#